data_AF-A0A7K0FKB8-F1
#
_entry.id   AF-A0A7K0FKB8-F1
#
_cell.length_a   1.000
_cell.length_b   1.000
_cell.length_c   1.000
_cell.angle_alpha   90.00
_cell.angle_beta   90.00
_cell.angle_gamma   90.00
#
_symmetry.space_group_name_H-M   'P 1'
#
loop_
_entity.id
_entity.type
_entity.pdbx_description
1 polymer ?
#
loop_
_entity_poly.entity_id
_entity_poly.type
_entity_poly.pdbx_seq_one_letter_code
_entity_poly.pdbx_strand_id
1 'polypeptide(L)'
;MTKKNICGIQQIGIGYKNIAESWKWYIKYFGMDVPVFEDTAEAKLMTKYTGGQVFNRHAILAMNMQGGGGFELWQFKNREPQNPKEAIKMGDLGIQIVKIKSPDVQKVYDFYTKENLNLLSPLMKSPEGKLHFYVADPYQNIFEIIESKNWFNLKKQLTGGVAGVVIGVSDINQSLKLYKDILGYDDIIYDISSIFEDFSGLPDGNTVFRRVLLRHSQAKSGGFSKLLGSTEIELIERKDKQGVKIYKDRFWGDTGFIHICFDVIGMQSLKAECAAAGFNFTVDSCDSFDMGKAAGHFSYIEDPDATLIEFVETHKVPIIKKLGLFLSLKNRNPHQNLPDWMVKLLALNRVKCS
;
A
#
# COMPACT_ATOMS: atom_id res chain seq x y z
N MET A 1 -20.11 8.84 -19.10
CA MET A 1 -18.82 8.64 -18.41
C MET A 1 -18.96 7.45 -17.47
N THR A 2 -17.96 6.57 -17.40
CA THR A 2 -17.95 5.44 -16.46
C THR A 2 -17.97 5.96 -15.03
N LYS A 3 -18.84 5.42 -14.17
CA LYS A 3 -18.92 5.82 -12.75
C LYS A 3 -17.62 5.44 -12.03
N LYS A 4 -17.11 6.36 -11.18
CA LYS A 4 -15.96 6.09 -10.30
C LYS A 4 -16.25 4.87 -9.42
N ASN A 5 -15.26 3.99 -9.29
CA ASN A 5 -15.25 2.95 -8.27
C ASN A 5 -13.81 2.72 -7.77
N ILE A 6 -13.63 2.70 -6.45
CA ILE A 6 -12.39 2.29 -5.80
C ILE A 6 -12.50 0.80 -5.50
N CYS A 7 -11.64 -0.02 -6.11
CA CYS A 7 -11.71 -1.47 -6.03
C CYS A 7 -10.97 -2.05 -4.82
N GLY A 8 -9.99 -1.33 -4.29
CA GLY A 8 -9.15 -1.73 -3.16
C GLY A 8 -7.74 -1.16 -3.28
N ILE A 9 -6.90 -1.40 -2.26
CA ILE A 9 -5.46 -1.08 -2.33
C ILE A 9 -4.81 -2.09 -3.27
N GLN A 10 -4.28 -1.62 -4.41
CA GLN A 10 -3.57 -2.46 -5.38
C GLN A 10 -2.17 -2.78 -4.86
N GLN A 11 -1.43 -1.77 -4.41
CA GLN A 11 -0.10 -1.92 -3.84
C GLN A 11 0.26 -0.80 -2.87
N ILE A 12 1.30 -1.03 -2.09
CA ILE A 12 2.11 0.02 -1.47
C ILE A 12 3.44 0.10 -2.20
N GLY A 13 3.81 1.30 -2.64
CA GLY A 13 5.14 1.55 -3.19
C GLY A 13 6.17 1.64 -2.08
N ILE A 14 7.32 0.97 -2.25
CA ILE A 14 8.38 0.95 -1.26
C ILE A 14 9.76 1.13 -1.92
N GLY A 15 10.44 2.23 -1.58
CA GLY A 15 11.79 2.52 -2.04
C GLY A 15 12.85 1.74 -1.26
N TYR A 16 13.84 1.22 -1.97
CA TYR A 16 14.95 0.43 -1.43
C TYR A 16 16.28 0.75 -2.08
N LYS A 17 17.34 0.56 -1.29
CA LYS A 17 18.70 0.45 -1.80
C LYS A 17 18.96 -0.87 -2.53
N ASN A 18 18.41 -1.97 -2.03
CA ASN A 18 18.56 -3.29 -2.64
C ASN A 18 17.24 -4.06 -2.65
N ILE A 19 16.54 -4.06 -3.79
CA ILE A 19 15.28 -4.79 -3.97
C ILE A 19 15.46 -6.30 -3.78
N ALA A 20 16.58 -6.88 -4.21
CA ALA A 20 16.76 -8.34 -4.15
C ALA A 20 16.79 -8.84 -2.69
N GLU A 21 17.44 -8.08 -1.81
CA GLU A 21 17.50 -8.35 -0.38
C GLU A 21 16.12 -8.18 0.28
N SER A 22 15.47 -7.02 0.06
CA SER A 22 14.16 -6.75 0.67
C SER A 22 13.09 -7.71 0.18
N TRP A 23 13.10 -8.04 -1.12
CA TRP A 23 12.13 -8.98 -1.70
C TRP A 23 12.33 -10.41 -1.15
N LYS A 24 13.57 -10.87 -0.98
CA LYS A 24 13.85 -12.17 -0.33
C LYS A 24 13.25 -12.22 1.07
N TRP A 25 13.36 -11.13 1.84
CA TRP A 25 12.74 -11.01 3.16
C TRP A 25 11.20 -11.05 3.06
N TYR A 26 10.59 -10.30 2.14
CA TYR A 26 9.13 -10.28 1.97
C TYR A 26 8.53 -11.58 1.45
N ILE A 27 9.25 -12.35 0.63
CA ILE A 27 8.81 -13.69 0.23
C ILE A 27 8.78 -14.61 1.46
N LYS A 28 9.84 -14.59 2.27
CA LYS A 28 9.94 -15.47 3.45
C LYS A 28 8.88 -15.18 4.50
N TYR A 29 8.68 -13.90 4.84
CA TYR A 29 7.87 -13.53 6.00
C TYR A 29 6.45 -13.09 5.63
N PHE A 30 6.24 -12.48 4.47
CA PHE A 30 4.93 -12.00 4.02
C PHE A 30 4.35 -12.76 2.82
N GLY A 31 5.06 -13.75 2.27
CA GLY A 31 4.57 -14.53 1.14
C GLY A 31 4.34 -13.72 -0.14
N MET A 32 5.05 -12.60 -0.31
CA MET A 32 5.02 -11.75 -1.50
C MET A 32 5.77 -12.42 -2.67
N ASP A 33 5.31 -13.61 -3.05
CA ASP A 33 6.03 -14.57 -3.88
C ASP A 33 5.61 -14.59 -5.35
N VAL A 34 4.66 -13.74 -5.75
CA VAL A 34 4.17 -13.67 -7.13
C VAL A 34 4.46 -12.32 -7.76
N PRO A 35 5.53 -12.18 -8.57
CA PRO A 35 5.76 -10.98 -9.36
C PRO A 35 4.72 -10.91 -10.49
N VAL A 36 3.90 -9.86 -10.47
CA VAL A 36 2.96 -9.52 -11.55
C VAL A 36 3.70 -8.82 -12.68
N PHE A 37 4.65 -7.94 -12.34
CA PHE A 37 5.63 -7.44 -13.28
C PHE A 37 6.98 -7.20 -12.61
N GLU A 38 8.00 -7.12 -13.46
CA GLU A 38 9.34 -6.66 -13.13
C GLU A 38 9.88 -5.94 -14.35
N ASP A 39 10.37 -4.71 -14.15
CA ASP A 39 10.79 -3.83 -15.24
C ASP A 39 11.92 -2.86 -14.83
N THR A 40 12.68 -2.40 -15.81
CA THR A 40 13.67 -1.32 -15.67
C THR A 40 13.37 -0.24 -16.68
N ALA A 41 13.06 0.97 -16.21
CA ALA A 41 12.59 2.07 -17.06
C ALA A 41 12.96 3.44 -16.49
N GLU A 42 12.73 4.50 -17.28
CA GLU A 42 12.86 5.89 -16.86
C GLU A 42 11.57 6.39 -16.18
N ALA A 43 11.69 7.02 -15.00
CA ALA A 43 10.56 7.60 -14.26
C ALA A 43 10.18 9.01 -14.75
N LYS A 44 9.87 9.17 -16.05
CA LYS A 44 9.69 10.47 -16.72
C LYS A 44 8.57 11.34 -16.14
N LEU A 45 7.49 10.70 -15.68
CA LEU A 45 6.30 11.38 -15.18
C LEU A 45 6.43 11.82 -13.71
N MET A 46 7.51 11.41 -13.03
CA MET A 46 7.70 11.66 -11.60
C MET A 46 8.64 12.82 -11.29
N THR A 47 9.02 13.62 -12.30
CA THR A 47 9.97 14.74 -12.15
C THR A 47 9.57 15.74 -11.07
N LYS A 48 8.27 15.96 -10.84
CA LYS A 48 7.75 16.78 -9.72
C LYS A 48 8.27 16.28 -8.36
N TYR A 49 8.39 14.97 -8.19
CA TYR A 49 8.78 14.31 -6.93
C TYR A 49 10.24 13.85 -6.90
N THR A 50 11.00 14.17 -7.94
CA THR A 50 12.42 13.83 -8.10
C THR A 50 13.28 15.05 -8.43
N GLY A 51 12.89 16.23 -7.92
CA GLY A 51 13.68 17.46 -8.04
C GLY A 51 13.85 17.97 -9.48
N GLY A 52 12.88 17.69 -10.36
CA GLY A 52 12.92 18.06 -11.78
C GLY A 52 13.78 17.15 -12.65
N GLN A 53 14.33 16.05 -12.11
CA GLN A 53 15.23 15.15 -12.84
C GLN A 53 14.57 13.80 -13.14
N VAL A 54 14.89 13.23 -14.30
CA VAL A 54 14.49 11.87 -14.65
C VAL A 54 15.51 10.89 -14.11
N PHE A 55 15.04 9.86 -13.42
CA PHE A 55 15.88 8.77 -12.93
C PHE A 55 15.49 7.43 -13.56
N ASN A 56 16.49 6.55 -13.69
CA ASN A 56 16.29 5.15 -14.06
C ASN A 56 15.90 4.38 -12.81
N ARG A 57 14.93 3.48 -12.94
CA ARG A 57 14.42 2.65 -11.87
C ARG A 57 14.43 1.17 -12.24
N HIS A 58 14.54 0.32 -11.23
CA HIS A 58 14.09 -1.07 -11.28
C HIS A 58 12.89 -1.19 -10.36
N ALA A 59 11.82 -1.83 -10.83
CA ALA A 59 10.61 -2.02 -10.06
C ALA A 59 10.05 -3.44 -10.19
N ILE A 60 9.48 -3.94 -9.08
CA ILE A 60 8.81 -5.24 -8.99
C ILE A 60 7.48 -5.05 -8.28
N LEU A 61 6.38 -5.40 -8.93
CA LEU A 61 5.09 -5.55 -8.24
C LEU A 61 4.92 -7.01 -7.81
N ALA A 62 5.06 -7.27 -6.51
CA ALA A 62 4.92 -8.59 -5.91
C ALA A 62 3.62 -8.72 -5.11
N MET A 63 2.87 -9.79 -5.35
CA MET A 63 1.59 -10.09 -4.71
C MET A 63 1.68 -11.34 -3.84
N ASN A 64 0.79 -11.41 -2.84
CA ASN A 64 0.50 -12.64 -2.11
C ASN A 64 -0.85 -13.23 -2.57
N MET A 65 -0.82 -14.46 -3.09
CA MET A 65 -2.01 -15.10 -3.66
C MET A 65 -3.03 -15.61 -2.63
N GLN A 66 -2.79 -15.47 -1.33
CA GLN A 66 -3.84 -15.63 -0.32
C GLN A 66 -4.86 -14.48 -0.38
N GLY A 67 -4.45 -13.32 -0.90
CA GLY A 67 -5.23 -12.09 -1.02
C GLY A 67 -4.63 -10.93 -0.22
N GLY A 68 -5.11 -9.71 -0.48
CA GLY A 68 -4.48 -8.45 -0.08
C GLY A 68 -3.82 -7.73 -1.27
N GLY A 69 -3.50 -6.45 -1.08
CA GLY A 69 -2.67 -5.67 -2.01
C GLY A 69 -1.22 -6.16 -2.05
N GLY A 70 -0.47 -5.75 -3.06
CA GLY A 70 0.93 -6.10 -3.25
C GLY A 70 1.91 -5.05 -2.72
N PHE A 71 3.18 -5.29 -3.02
CA PHE A 71 4.25 -4.32 -2.87
C PHE A 71 4.83 -3.97 -4.24
N GLU A 72 4.88 -2.68 -4.58
CA GLU A 72 5.74 -2.20 -5.65
C GLU A 72 7.09 -1.80 -5.06
N LEU A 73 8.06 -2.71 -5.16
CA LEU A 73 9.44 -2.47 -4.73
C LEU A 73 10.14 -1.61 -5.77
N TRP A 74 10.83 -0.58 -5.33
CA TRP A 74 11.39 0.46 -6.19
C TRP A 74 12.84 0.77 -5.84
N GLN A 75 13.71 0.90 -6.84
CA GLN A 75 15.13 1.20 -6.64
C GLN A 75 15.69 2.05 -7.76
N PHE A 76 16.37 3.14 -7.40
CA PHE A 76 17.16 3.94 -8.32
C PHE A 76 18.29 3.11 -8.94
N LYS A 77 18.53 3.29 -10.25
CA LYS A 77 19.64 2.65 -10.99
C LYS A 77 20.79 3.61 -11.30
N ASN A 78 20.53 4.91 -11.26
CA ASN A 78 21.49 5.97 -11.57
C ASN A 78 21.63 7.00 -10.43
N ARG A 79 21.17 6.65 -9.23
CA ARG A 79 21.31 7.44 -7.99
C ARG A 79 21.31 6.49 -6.80
N GLU A 80 22.03 6.81 -5.74
CA GLU A 80 21.89 6.13 -4.45
C GLU A 80 20.68 6.68 -3.69
N PRO A 81 19.72 5.84 -3.25
CA PRO A 81 18.59 6.30 -2.45
C PRO A 81 19.05 6.81 -1.09
N GLN A 82 18.33 7.79 -0.56
CA GLN A 82 18.59 8.41 0.73
C GLN A 82 17.69 7.82 1.82
N ASN A 83 18.28 7.53 2.97
CA ASN A 83 17.54 7.22 4.19
C ASN A 83 17.00 8.51 4.84
N PRO A 84 15.93 8.44 5.65
CA PRO A 84 15.53 9.59 6.45
C PRO A 84 16.67 10.00 7.39
N LYS A 85 16.90 11.31 7.57
CA LYS A 85 17.98 11.84 8.42
C LYS A 85 17.77 11.52 9.90
N GLU A 86 16.50 11.43 10.31
CA GLU A 86 16.07 11.00 11.63
C GLU A 86 15.13 9.81 11.50
N ALA A 87 15.01 8.99 12.54
CA ALA A 87 13.99 7.94 12.58
C ALA A 87 12.59 8.56 12.45
N ILE A 88 11.74 7.95 11.63
CA ILE A 88 10.33 8.33 11.49
C ILE A 88 9.64 8.08 12.82
N LYS A 89 8.92 9.09 13.31
CA LYS A 89 8.23 9.09 14.61
C LYS A 89 6.73 8.92 14.40
N MET A 90 6.07 8.30 15.36
CA MET A 90 4.61 8.19 15.36
C MET A 90 3.97 9.59 15.25
N GLY A 91 3.08 9.73 14.27
CA GLY A 91 2.41 10.99 13.93
C GLY A 91 3.19 11.92 12.99
N ASP A 92 4.35 11.52 12.47
CA ASP A 92 4.97 12.20 11.31
C ASP A 92 4.11 12.06 10.06
N LEU A 93 4.17 13.05 9.17
CA LEU A 93 3.21 13.19 8.07
C LEU A 93 3.58 12.26 6.90
N GLY A 94 2.68 11.33 6.57
CA GLY A 94 2.89 10.30 5.55
C GLY A 94 2.50 8.88 6.00
N ILE A 95 2.73 7.90 5.12
CA ILE A 95 2.50 6.48 5.41
C ILE A 95 3.58 5.99 6.40
N GLN A 96 3.16 5.59 7.60
CA GLN A 96 4.08 5.18 8.66
C GLN A 96 4.11 3.66 8.87
N ILE A 97 2.96 3.00 8.67
CA ILE A 97 2.82 1.57 8.92
C ILE A 97 1.99 0.94 7.82
N VAL A 98 2.42 -0.22 7.34
CA VAL A 98 1.62 -1.05 6.43
C VAL A 98 1.01 -2.22 7.19
N LYS A 99 -0.30 -2.41 7.06
CA LYS A 99 -1.02 -3.50 7.72
C LYS A 99 -0.99 -4.74 6.84
N ILE A 100 -0.52 -5.87 7.39
CA ILE A 100 -0.46 -7.17 6.74
C ILE A 100 -1.47 -8.09 7.40
N LYS A 101 -2.35 -8.68 6.59
CA LYS A 101 -3.38 -9.59 7.09
C LYS A 101 -2.81 -10.96 7.49
N SER A 102 -3.36 -11.52 8.55
CA SER A 102 -3.09 -12.89 8.99
C SER A 102 -4.40 -13.62 9.35
N PRO A 103 -4.51 -14.93 9.08
CA PRO A 103 -5.61 -15.75 9.60
C PRO A 103 -5.44 -16.06 11.10
N ASP A 104 -4.24 -15.90 11.66
CA ASP A 104 -3.91 -16.22 13.05
C ASP A 104 -2.68 -15.43 13.49
N VAL A 105 -2.91 -14.26 14.11
CA VAL A 105 -1.86 -13.33 14.51
C VAL A 105 -0.91 -13.93 15.55
N GLN A 106 -1.43 -14.73 16.50
CA GLN A 106 -0.60 -15.40 17.51
C GLN A 106 0.42 -16.32 16.85
N LYS A 107 0.00 -17.15 15.88
CA LYS A 107 0.93 -18.02 15.15
C LYS A 107 2.01 -17.25 14.39
N VAL A 108 1.69 -16.08 13.84
CA VAL A 108 2.70 -15.22 13.19
C VAL A 108 3.69 -14.70 14.24
N TYR A 109 3.19 -14.20 15.37
CA TYR A 109 4.02 -13.68 16.45
C TYR A 109 5.00 -14.74 16.97
N ASP A 110 4.52 -15.95 17.25
CA ASP A 110 5.33 -17.07 17.72
C ASP A 110 6.41 -17.45 16.70
N PHE A 111 6.04 -17.51 15.41
CA PHE A 111 6.98 -17.80 14.33
C PHE A 111 8.04 -16.70 14.18
N TYR A 112 7.65 -15.43 14.18
CA TYR A 112 8.58 -14.31 14.03
C TYR A 112 9.50 -14.14 15.23
N THR A 113 9.00 -14.42 16.44
CA THR A 113 9.83 -14.50 17.66
C THR A 113 10.89 -15.59 17.52
N LYS A 114 10.48 -16.80 17.10
CA LYS A 114 11.42 -17.92 16.88
C LYS A 114 12.47 -17.62 15.81
N GLU A 115 12.11 -16.87 14.78
CA GLU A 115 13.01 -16.43 13.71
C GLU A 115 13.87 -15.21 14.10
N ASN A 116 13.76 -14.71 15.34
CA ASN A 116 14.47 -13.54 15.86
C ASN A 116 14.30 -12.28 15.00
N LEU A 117 13.07 -12.02 14.53
CA LEU A 117 12.75 -10.77 13.84
C LEU A 117 12.74 -9.58 14.81
N ASN A 118 12.87 -8.37 14.25
CA ASN A 118 12.76 -7.12 14.99
C ASN A 118 11.29 -6.81 15.32
N LEU A 119 10.76 -7.46 16.35
CA LEU A 119 9.44 -7.19 16.89
C LEU A 119 9.47 -5.90 17.71
N LEU A 120 8.68 -4.91 17.30
CA LEU A 120 8.63 -3.59 17.94
C LEU A 120 7.63 -3.55 19.09
N SER A 121 6.77 -4.56 19.22
CA SER A 121 5.79 -4.63 20.28
C SER A 121 5.52 -6.08 20.69
N PRO A 122 5.08 -6.34 21.93
CA PRO A 122 4.48 -7.62 22.26
C PRO A 122 3.15 -7.78 21.51
N LEU A 123 2.57 -8.98 21.58
CA LEU A 123 1.22 -9.21 21.14
C LEU A 123 0.24 -8.47 22.06
N MET A 124 -0.51 -7.53 21.50
CA MET A 124 -1.44 -6.67 22.23
C MET A 124 -2.80 -6.63 21.55
N LYS A 125 -3.75 -5.91 22.16
CA LYS A 125 -5.04 -5.62 21.56
C LYS A 125 -5.08 -4.18 21.05
N SER A 126 -5.53 -4.03 19.82
CA SER A 126 -5.88 -2.75 19.21
C SER A 126 -7.07 -2.11 19.92
N PRO A 127 -7.41 -0.84 19.64
CA PRO A 127 -8.62 -0.20 20.16
C PRO A 127 -9.94 -0.94 19.85
N GLU A 128 -9.96 -1.79 18.82
CA GLU A 128 -11.08 -2.68 18.51
C GLU A 128 -11.10 -3.98 19.33
N GLY A 129 -10.13 -4.19 20.20
CA GLY A 129 -9.97 -5.42 20.99
C GLY A 129 -9.39 -6.61 20.21
N LYS A 130 -8.91 -6.39 18.97
CA LYS A 130 -8.30 -7.44 18.12
C LYS A 130 -6.81 -7.56 18.37
N LEU A 131 -6.30 -8.79 18.36
CA LEU A 131 -4.87 -9.06 18.52
C LEU A 131 -4.08 -8.54 17.33
N HIS A 132 -2.94 -7.91 17.61
CA HIS A 132 -2.00 -7.38 16.62
C HIS A 132 -0.62 -7.18 17.26
N PHE A 133 0.39 -6.95 16.42
CA PHE A 133 1.73 -6.53 16.85
C PHE A 133 2.48 -5.85 15.70
N TYR A 134 3.57 -5.16 16.02
CA TYR A 134 4.41 -4.46 15.06
C TYR A 134 5.74 -5.17 14.84
N VAL A 135 6.21 -5.19 13.58
CA VAL A 135 7.50 -5.74 13.17
C VAL A 135 8.18 -4.79 12.20
N ALA A 136 9.49 -4.62 12.34
CA ALA A 136 10.30 -3.88 11.37
C ALA A 136 10.97 -4.85 10.39
N ASP A 137 11.03 -4.45 9.13
CA ASP A 137 11.89 -5.11 8.15
C ASP A 137 13.37 -4.67 8.31
N PRO A 138 14.32 -5.23 7.52
CA PRO A 138 15.74 -4.88 7.62
C PRO A 138 16.08 -3.40 7.33
N TYR A 139 15.14 -2.65 6.74
CA TYR A 139 15.28 -1.23 6.41
C TYR A 139 14.50 -0.34 7.38
N GLN A 140 14.01 -0.91 8.48
CA GLN A 140 13.24 -0.23 9.53
C GLN A 140 11.86 0.26 9.10
N ASN A 141 11.31 -0.24 7.98
CA ASN A 141 9.92 -0.02 7.65
C ASN A 141 9.02 -0.85 8.58
N ILE A 142 7.98 -0.21 9.11
CA ILE A 142 7.12 -0.80 10.12
C ILE A 142 5.91 -1.44 9.48
N PHE A 143 5.63 -2.67 9.88
CA PHE A 143 4.46 -3.43 9.49
C PHE A 143 3.65 -3.82 10.71
N GLU A 144 2.33 -3.74 10.61
CA GLU A 144 1.39 -4.23 11.62
C GLU A 144 0.78 -5.54 11.14
N ILE A 145 0.87 -6.59 11.95
CA ILE A 145 0.20 -7.85 11.64
C ILE A 145 -1.19 -7.82 12.27
N ILE A 146 -2.24 -7.86 11.44
CA ILE A 146 -3.63 -7.78 11.88
C ILE A 146 -4.42 -9.04 11.51
N GLU A 147 -5.48 -9.33 12.27
CA GLU A 147 -6.41 -10.41 11.94
C GLU A 147 -7.27 -10.04 10.72
N SER A 148 -7.47 -10.99 9.80
CA SER A 148 -8.42 -10.86 8.70
C SER A 148 -9.25 -12.11 8.48
N LYS A 149 -10.54 -11.92 8.19
CA LYS A 149 -11.48 -12.97 7.80
C LYS A 149 -11.76 -13.00 6.28
N ASN A 150 -11.32 -12.00 5.55
CA ASN A 150 -11.50 -11.90 4.10
C ASN A 150 -10.29 -12.50 3.36
N TRP A 151 -10.52 -13.48 2.48
CA TRP A 151 -9.44 -14.19 1.77
C TRP A 151 -9.84 -14.53 0.33
N PHE A 152 -8.88 -14.45 -0.59
CA PHE A 152 -9.05 -14.92 -1.96
C PHE A 152 -8.83 -16.43 -2.07
N ASN A 153 -7.73 -16.90 -1.49
CA ASN A 153 -7.32 -18.30 -1.56
C ASN A 153 -6.49 -18.66 -0.32
N LEU A 154 -7.16 -18.79 0.83
CA LEU A 154 -6.52 -19.11 2.10
C LEU A 154 -5.83 -20.48 2.00
N LYS A 155 -4.53 -20.48 2.24
CA LYS A 155 -3.61 -21.63 2.20
C LYS A 155 -2.91 -21.74 3.56
N LYS A 156 -1.78 -22.46 3.59
CA LYS A 156 -0.97 -22.71 4.79
C LYS A 156 0.00 -21.59 5.15
N GLN A 157 0.05 -20.49 4.39
CA GLN A 157 0.97 -19.39 4.71
C GLN A 157 0.41 -18.58 5.88
N LEU A 158 1.30 -18.05 6.74
CA LEU A 158 0.92 -17.37 7.98
C LEU A 158 0.36 -15.95 7.76
N THR A 159 0.58 -15.37 6.58
CA THR A 159 0.24 -13.99 6.25
C THR A 159 -0.27 -13.88 4.81
N GLY A 160 -1.07 -12.84 4.54
CA GLY A 160 -1.49 -12.43 3.21
C GLY A 160 -0.76 -11.17 2.76
N GLY A 161 -1.36 -10.44 1.82
CA GLY A 161 -0.87 -9.16 1.34
C GLY A 161 -1.30 -7.98 2.22
N VAL A 162 -1.22 -6.79 1.64
CA VAL A 162 -1.60 -5.53 2.26
C VAL A 162 -3.11 -5.53 2.57
N ALA A 163 -3.44 -5.13 3.78
CA ALA A 163 -4.80 -4.98 4.28
C ALA A 163 -5.12 -3.53 4.70
N GLY A 164 -4.14 -2.64 4.67
CA GLY A 164 -4.35 -1.26 5.08
C GLY A 164 -3.06 -0.53 5.35
N VAL A 165 -3.19 0.72 5.80
CA VAL A 165 -2.07 1.57 6.22
C VAL A 165 -2.45 2.43 7.41
N VAL A 166 -1.44 2.85 8.16
CA VAL A 166 -1.51 3.94 9.14
C VAL A 166 -0.81 5.16 8.55
N ILE A 167 -1.52 6.29 8.50
CA ILE A 167 -1.05 7.54 7.91
C ILE A 167 -1.06 8.63 8.99
N GLY A 168 0.08 9.28 9.18
CA GLY A 168 0.14 10.48 10.00
C GLY A 168 -0.34 11.70 9.23
N VAL A 169 -1.22 12.47 9.84
CA VAL A 169 -1.83 13.66 9.26
C VAL A 169 -1.79 14.81 10.25
N SER A 170 -1.77 16.04 9.74
CA SER A 170 -1.77 17.24 10.58
C SER A 170 -3.16 17.59 11.11
N ASP A 171 -4.21 17.24 10.35
CA ASP A 171 -5.61 17.47 10.72
C ASP A 171 -6.49 16.36 10.14
N ILE A 172 -7.00 15.49 11.02
CA ILE A 172 -7.85 14.37 10.60
C ILE A 172 -9.13 14.86 9.89
N ASN A 173 -9.73 15.98 10.30
CA ASN A 173 -10.96 16.46 9.68
C ASN A 173 -10.73 16.91 8.23
N GLN A 174 -9.56 17.48 7.93
CA GLN A 174 -9.18 17.80 6.56
C GLN A 174 -8.92 16.54 5.74
N SER A 175 -8.20 15.57 6.30
CA SER A 175 -7.89 14.31 5.64
C SER A 175 -9.13 13.45 5.37
N LEU A 176 -10.17 13.52 6.21
CA LEU A 176 -11.44 12.82 5.99
C LEU A 176 -12.11 13.21 4.66
N LYS A 177 -11.93 14.45 4.17
CA LYS A 177 -12.46 14.86 2.86
C LYS A 177 -11.93 14.00 1.72
N LEU A 178 -10.69 13.52 1.82
CA LEU A 178 -10.12 12.61 0.83
C LEU A 178 -10.46 11.15 1.15
N TYR A 179 -10.03 10.67 2.32
CA TYR A 179 -10.09 9.24 2.63
C TYR A 179 -11.52 8.72 2.78
N LYS A 180 -12.40 9.51 3.42
CA LYS A 180 -13.79 9.14 3.60
C LYS A 180 -14.62 9.53 2.38
N ASP A 181 -14.61 10.80 1.98
CA ASP A 181 -15.60 11.29 1.01
C ASP A 181 -15.27 10.91 -0.45
N ILE A 182 -13.99 10.91 -0.84
CA ILE A 182 -13.57 10.56 -2.23
C ILE A 182 -13.21 9.08 -2.36
N LEU A 183 -12.36 8.56 -1.47
CA LEU A 183 -11.94 7.15 -1.52
C LEU A 183 -13.00 6.20 -0.95
N GLY A 184 -14.01 6.76 -0.28
CA GLY A 184 -15.21 6.07 0.13
C GLY A 184 -15.05 5.23 1.39
N TYR A 185 -13.96 5.37 2.18
CA TYR A 185 -13.83 4.70 3.48
C TYR A 185 -14.80 5.34 4.48
N ASP A 186 -16.08 5.02 4.30
CA ASP A 186 -17.27 5.68 4.82
C ASP A 186 -17.69 5.24 6.23
N ASP A 187 -17.15 4.13 6.72
CA ASP A 187 -17.43 3.59 8.04
C ASP A 187 -16.31 3.94 9.02
N ILE A 188 -16.62 4.76 10.02
CA ILE A 188 -15.71 5.14 11.11
C ILE A 188 -15.86 4.08 12.21
N ILE A 189 -14.86 3.22 12.34
CA ILE A 189 -14.86 2.12 13.31
C ILE A 189 -14.60 2.63 14.72
N TYR A 190 -13.69 3.60 14.84
CA TYR A 190 -13.47 4.36 16.06
C TYR A 190 -12.83 5.72 15.73
N ASP A 191 -13.06 6.70 16.60
CA ASP A 191 -12.41 8.00 16.63
C ASP A 191 -12.12 8.32 18.11
N ILE A 192 -10.88 8.11 18.53
CA ILE A 192 -10.49 8.12 19.94
C ILE A 192 -9.28 9.03 20.10
N SER A 193 -9.29 9.86 21.15
CA SER A 193 -8.11 10.64 21.57
C SER A 193 -7.58 10.11 22.90
N SER A 194 -6.37 9.57 22.91
CA SER A 194 -5.75 8.99 24.11
C SER A 194 -4.22 8.84 23.92
N ILE A 195 -3.55 8.45 25.00
CA ILE A 195 -2.30 7.71 24.90
C ILE A 195 -2.68 6.25 24.60
N PHE A 196 -2.02 5.63 23.63
CA PHE A 196 -2.34 4.29 23.14
C PHE A 196 -1.27 3.29 23.62
N GLU A 197 -1.65 2.36 24.49
CA GLU A 197 -0.73 1.35 25.03
C GLU A 197 -0.12 0.50 23.91
N ASP A 198 -0.88 0.24 22.85
CA ASP A 198 -0.42 -0.54 21.71
C ASP A 198 0.65 0.17 20.87
N PHE A 199 0.82 1.49 21.03
CA PHE A 199 1.90 2.26 20.40
C PHE A 199 3.18 2.33 21.24
N SER A 200 3.20 1.79 22.46
CA SER A 200 4.30 2.00 23.42
C SER A 200 5.69 1.59 22.94
N GLY A 201 5.78 0.58 22.07
CA GLY A 201 7.03 0.11 21.47
C GLY A 201 7.42 0.81 20.17
N LEU A 202 6.60 1.74 19.67
CA LEU A 202 6.85 2.51 18.46
C LEU A 202 7.59 3.83 18.77
N PRO A 203 8.41 4.36 17.84
CA PRO A 203 9.12 5.63 18.04
C PRO A 203 8.14 6.77 18.35
N ASP A 204 8.33 7.50 19.45
CA ASP A 204 7.42 8.55 19.93
C ASP A 204 5.97 8.08 20.19
N GLY A 205 5.72 6.79 20.38
CA GLY A 205 4.35 6.25 20.59
C GLY A 205 3.70 6.58 21.95
N ASN A 206 4.46 7.13 22.90
CA ASN A 206 4.01 7.45 24.26
C ASN A 206 3.53 8.91 24.40
N THR A 207 2.70 9.37 23.46
CA THR A 207 2.08 10.70 23.50
C THR A 207 0.57 10.59 23.24
N VAL A 208 -0.13 11.72 23.32
CA VAL A 208 -1.56 11.79 22.99
C VAL A 208 -1.72 11.86 21.48
N PHE A 209 -2.52 10.95 20.93
CA PHE A 209 -2.95 10.97 19.54
C PHE A 209 -4.47 11.04 19.48
N ARG A 210 -5.01 11.65 18.42
CA ARG A 210 -6.32 11.29 17.89
C ARG A 210 -6.09 10.21 16.83
N ARG A 211 -6.79 9.09 16.94
CA ARG A 211 -6.68 7.93 16.04
C ARG A 211 -8.05 7.62 15.48
N VAL A 212 -8.15 7.55 14.15
CA VAL A 212 -9.40 7.27 13.43
C VAL A 212 -9.19 6.11 12.48
N LEU A 213 -9.95 5.02 12.65
CA LEU A 213 -9.93 3.89 11.73
C LEU A 213 -11.14 3.92 10.80
N LEU A 214 -10.86 3.87 9.50
CA LEU A 214 -11.85 3.93 8.45
C LEU A 214 -11.89 2.61 7.67
N ARG A 215 -13.10 2.17 7.33
CA ARG A 215 -13.35 1.02 6.44
C ARG A 215 -14.41 1.39 5.41
N HIS A 216 -14.54 0.55 4.40
CA HIS A 216 -15.69 0.59 3.50
C HIS A 216 -16.87 -0.17 4.13
N SER A 217 -18.03 0.46 4.22
CA SER A 217 -19.27 -0.18 4.70
C SER A 217 -19.79 -1.25 3.72
N GLN A 218 -19.50 -1.08 2.43
CA GLN A 218 -19.88 -1.98 1.35
C GLN A 218 -18.68 -2.74 0.79
N ALA A 219 -18.89 -4.01 0.45
CA ALA A 219 -17.91 -4.82 -0.24
C ALA A 219 -17.50 -4.17 -1.58
N LYS A 220 -16.20 -4.15 -1.87
CA LYS A 220 -15.68 -3.56 -3.11
C LYS A 220 -15.95 -4.46 -4.32
N SER A 221 -16.22 -3.80 -5.44
CA SER A 221 -16.36 -4.44 -6.76
C SER A 221 -15.19 -4.07 -7.65
N GLY A 222 -14.93 -4.85 -8.70
CA GLY A 222 -13.77 -4.66 -9.58
C GLY A 222 -13.22 -6.00 -10.05
N GLY A 223 -12.46 -6.00 -11.15
CA GLY A 223 -11.87 -7.23 -11.69
C GLY A 223 -11.02 -7.99 -10.67
N PHE A 224 -10.24 -7.28 -9.86
CA PHE A 224 -9.37 -7.85 -8.83
C PHE A 224 -9.88 -7.65 -7.40
N SER A 225 -11.08 -7.11 -7.19
CA SER A 225 -11.52 -6.72 -5.83
C SER A 225 -11.59 -7.90 -4.86
N LYS A 226 -11.90 -9.12 -5.35
CA LYS A 226 -11.81 -10.34 -4.53
C LYS A 226 -10.38 -10.71 -4.11
N LEU A 227 -9.38 -10.43 -4.95
CA LEU A 227 -7.96 -10.62 -4.61
C LEU A 227 -7.51 -9.59 -3.58
N LEU A 228 -7.76 -8.31 -3.85
CA LEU A 228 -7.34 -7.19 -3.00
C LEU A 228 -8.03 -7.24 -1.64
N GLY A 229 -9.32 -7.57 -1.63
CA GLY A 229 -10.09 -7.80 -0.43
C GLY A 229 -10.51 -6.52 0.31
N SER A 230 -11.05 -6.69 1.50
CA SER A 230 -11.37 -5.58 2.41
C SER A 230 -10.09 -4.95 2.95
N THR A 231 -10.06 -3.62 3.01
CA THR A 231 -8.90 -2.86 3.52
C THR A 231 -9.33 -1.80 4.51
N GLU A 232 -8.38 -1.26 5.27
CA GLU A 232 -8.61 -0.19 6.24
C GLU A 232 -7.56 0.93 6.13
N ILE A 233 -7.99 2.17 6.38
CA ILE A 233 -7.10 3.34 6.49
C ILE A 233 -7.21 3.84 7.92
N GLU A 234 -6.08 3.93 8.59
CA GLU A 234 -6.01 4.50 9.93
C GLU A 234 -5.28 5.84 9.87
N LEU A 235 -5.92 6.89 10.36
CA LEU A 235 -5.35 8.22 10.44
C LEU A 235 -4.92 8.50 11.87
N ILE A 236 -3.69 8.98 12.05
CA ILE A 236 -3.17 9.43 13.34
C ILE A 236 -2.77 10.90 13.29
N GLU A 237 -3.23 11.64 14.29
CA GLU A 237 -2.88 13.03 14.51
C GLU A 237 -2.33 13.15 15.93
N ARG A 238 -1.03 13.38 16.04
CA ARG A 238 -0.39 13.61 17.34
C ARG A 238 -0.79 14.99 17.88
N LYS A 239 -0.97 15.10 19.21
CA LYS A 239 -1.53 16.31 19.85
C LYS A 239 -0.51 17.14 20.61
N ASP A 240 0.68 16.62 20.86
CA ASP A 240 1.75 17.32 21.58
C ASP A 240 2.51 18.32 20.71
N LYS A 241 2.69 18.03 19.43
CA LYS A 241 3.37 18.88 18.43
C LYS A 241 2.94 18.49 17.02
N GLN A 242 3.23 19.31 16.02
CA GLN A 242 2.99 18.93 14.63
C GLN A 242 4.05 17.93 14.13
N GLY A 243 3.61 16.92 13.38
CA GLY A 243 4.48 15.95 12.72
C GLY A 243 5.33 16.56 11.61
N VAL A 244 6.45 15.91 11.27
CA VAL A 244 7.31 16.31 10.15
C VAL A 244 7.00 15.43 8.94
N LYS A 245 7.04 15.98 7.72
CA LYS A 245 6.91 15.17 6.49
C LYS A 245 7.99 14.09 6.44
N ILE A 246 7.60 12.82 6.34
CA ILE A 246 8.55 11.70 6.36
C ILE A 246 9.52 11.73 5.16
N TYR A 247 9.15 12.37 4.04
CA TYR A 247 10.01 12.58 2.87
C TYR A 247 10.67 13.96 2.80
N LYS A 248 10.72 14.72 3.91
CA LYS A 248 11.45 15.98 3.94
C LYS A 248 12.90 15.75 3.47
N ASP A 249 13.34 16.56 2.49
CA ASP A 249 14.65 16.50 1.84
C ASP A 249 14.96 15.18 1.10
N ARG A 250 13.92 14.43 0.70
CA ARG A 250 14.05 13.16 -0.01
C ARG A 250 13.13 13.12 -1.23
N PHE A 251 13.43 12.24 -2.16
CA PHE A 251 12.67 12.05 -3.39
C PHE A 251 11.75 10.85 -3.30
N TRP A 252 10.70 10.85 -4.12
CA TRP A 252 9.97 9.63 -4.42
C TRP A 252 10.96 8.59 -4.99
N GLY A 253 10.95 7.39 -4.40
CA GLY A 253 11.91 6.32 -4.67
C GLY A 253 13.06 6.20 -3.66
N ASP A 254 13.22 7.16 -2.75
CA ASP A 254 14.10 7.03 -1.58
C ASP A 254 13.55 6.01 -0.57
N THR A 255 14.39 5.56 0.37
CA THR A 255 14.06 4.42 1.25
C THR A 255 12.77 4.64 2.05
N GLY A 256 11.82 3.72 1.96
CA GLY A 256 10.58 3.73 2.74
C GLY A 256 9.30 3.67 1.91
N PHE A 257 8.14 3.84 2.55
CA PHE A 257 6.85 3.82 1.86
C PHE A 257 6.65 5.07 1.01
N ILE A 258 6.66 4.96 -0.32
CA ILE A 258 6.69 6.13 -1.24
C ILE A 258 5.29 6.56 -1.69
N HIS A 259 4.31 5.66 -1.70
CA HIS A 259 2.91 5.95 -2.01
C HIS A 259 1.99 4.77 -1.63
N ILE A 260 0.69 5.04 -1.58
CA ILE A 260 -0.37 4.02 -1.55
C ILE A 260 -1.11 4.06 -2.89
N CYS A 261 -1.29 2.90 -3.52
CA CYS A 261 -1.96 2.80 -4.81
C CYS A 261 -3.32 2.11 -4.68
N PHE A 262 -4.34 2.72 -5.29
CA PHE A 262 -5.67 2.15 -5.42
C PHE A 262 -5.93 1.65 -6.84
N ASP A 263 -6.49 0.44 -6.93
CA ASP A 263 -7.11 -0.02 -8.17
C ASP A 263 -8.44 0.72 -8.33
N VAL A 264 -8.63 1.37 -9.47
CA VAL A 264 -9.80 2.20 -9.73
C VAL A 264 -10.45 1.87 -11.07
N ILE A 265 -11.72 2.25 -11.19
CA ILE A 265 -12.48 2.29 -12.44
C ILE A 265 -13.07 3.70 -12.57
N GLY A 266 -13.08 4.23 -13.78
CA GLY A 266 -13.64 5.54 -14.08
C GLY A 266 -12.66 6.67 -13.72
N MET A 267 -11.40 6.55 -14.14
CA MET A 267 -10.34 7.53 -13.82
C MET A 267 -10.73 8.98 -14.13
N GLN A 268 -11.42 9.24 -15.26
CA GLN A 268 -11.87 10.58 -15.61
C GLN A 268 -12.91 11.14 -14.63
N SER A 269 -13.82 10.29 -14.14
CA SER A 269 -14.80 10.68 -13.12
C SER A 269 -14.10 10.95 -11.78
N LEU A 270 -13.12 10.11 -11.41
CA LEU A 270 -12.28 10.33 -10.24
C LEU A 270 -11.52 11.66 -10.33
N LYS A 271 -10.91 11.96 -11.47
CA LYS A 271 -10.19 13.22 -11.71
C LYS A 271 -11.08 14.44 -11.51
N ALA A 272 -12.30 14.43 -12.05
CA ALA A 272 -13.25 15.51 -11.89
C ALA A 272 -13.68 15.71 -10.43
N GLU A 273 -13.95 14.61 -9.72
CA GLU A 273 -14.34 14.65 -8.30
C GLU A 273 -13.19 15.14 -7.41
N CYS A 274 -11.98 14.64 -7.63
CA CYS A 274 -10.77 15.09 -6.94
C CYS A 274 -10.52 16.59 -7.16
N ALA A 275 -10.62 17.07 -8.41
CA ALA A 275 -10.46 18.50 -8.72
C ALA A 275 -11.52 19.37 -8.03
N ALA A 276 -12.79 18.94 -8.01
CA ALA A 276 -13.88 19.65 -7.33
C ALA A 276 -13.67 19.75 -5.81
N ALA A 277 -12.98 18.78 -5.21
CA ALA A 277 -12.65 18.75 -3.79
C ALA A 277 -11.28 19.38 -3.45
N GLY A 278 -10.53 19.89 -4.44
CA GLY A 278 -9.23 20.53 -4.25
C GLY A 278 -8.01 19.59 -4.31
N PHE A 279 -8.19 18.31 -4.64
CA PHE A 279 -7.13 17.30 -4.73
C PHE A 279 -6.72 17.06 -6.19
N ASN A 280 -6.22 18.08 -6.88
CA ASN A 280 -5.90 17.97 -8.31
C ASN A 280 -4.88 16.86 -8.60
N PHE A 281 -5.04 16.19 -9.75
CA PHE A 281 -4.03 15.26 -10.24
C PHE A 281 -2.71 16.00 -10.48
N THR A 282 -1.67 15.48 -9.85
CA THR A 282 -0.31 16.03 -9.85
C THR A 282 0.59 15.33 -10.87
N VAL A 283 0.26 14.07 -11.17
CA VAL A 283 0.82 13.25 -12.25
C VAL A 283 -0.35 12.57 -12.92
N ASP A 284 -0.37 12.54 -14.24
CA ASP A 284 -1.41 11.91 -15.03
C ASP A 284 -0.76 11.33 -16.29
N SER A 285 -0.82 10.01 -16.42
CA SER A 285 -0.25 9.33 -17.58
C SER A 285 -1.12 9.41 -18.83
N CYS A 286 -2.32 10.00 -18.72
CA CYS A 286 -3.37 9.94 -19.73
C CYS A 286 -3.66 8.47 -20.13
N ASP A 287 -4.21 8.26 -21.33
CA ASP A 287 -4.54 6.92 -21.85
C ASP A 287 -3.34 6.08 -22.29
N SER A 288 -2.10 6.54 -22.06
CA SER A 288 -0.89 5.85 -22.53
C SER A 288 0.20 5.81 -21.48
N PHE A 289 0.17 4.79 -20.62
CA PHE A 289 1.37 4.33 -19.96
C PHE A 289 1.61 2.84 -20.19
N ASP A 290 2.85 2.55 -20.54
CA ASP A 290 3.38 1.19 -20.63
C ASP A 290 4.16 0.91 -19.34
N MET A 291 3.55 0.21 -18.38
CA MET A 291 4.29 -0.39 -17.25
C MET A 291 4.95 -1.69 -17.74
N GLY A 292 5.84 -1.55 -18.73
CA GLY A 292 6.54 -2.65 -19.38
C GLY A 292 5.68 -3.45 -20.39
N LYS A 293 4.87 -4.40 -19.91
CA LYS A 293 3.91 -5.16 -20.77
C LYS A 293 2.48 -5.15 -20.25
N ALA A 294 2.26 -4.51 -19.11
CA ALA A 294 0.95 -4.19 -18.57
C ALA A 294 0.58 -2.77 -19.05
N ALA A 295 -0.65 -2.61 -19.52
CA ALA A 295 -1.15 -1.31 -19.99
C ALA A 295 -2.26 -0.83 -19.05
N GLY A 296 -2.22 0.45 -18.72
CA GLY A 296 -3.22 1.11 -17.87
C GLY A 296 -3.02 2.61 -17.83
N HIS A 297 -3.93 3.28 -17.13
CA HIS A 297 -3.85 4.70 -16.82
C HIS A 297 -3.48 4.82 -15.35
N PHE A 298 -2.35 5.48 -15.06
CA PHE A 298 -2.00 5.82 -13.68
C PHE A 298 -1.97 7.33 -13.44
N SER A 299 -2.24 7.73 -12.20
CA SER A 299 -2.21 9.12 -11.78
C SER A 299 -1.88 9.25 -10.30
N TYR A 300 -1.46 10.43 -9.87
CA TYR A 300 -1.17 10.74 -8.48
C TYR A 300 -1.91 11.97 -8.01
N ILE A 301 -2.36 11.96 -6.76
CA ILE A 301 -2.73 13.15 -5.98
C ILE A 301 -1.87 13.23 -4.72
N GLU A 302 -1.95 14.37 -4.06
CA GLU A 302 -1.42 14.61 -2.72
C GLU A 302 -2.61 14.68 -1.75
N ASP A 303 -2.50 14.03 -0.59
CA ASP A 303 -3.37 14.34 0.55
C ASP A 303 -3.06 15.75 1.10
N PRO A 304 -3.80 16.27 2.11
CA PRO A 304 -3.52 17.59 2.69
C PRO A 304 -2.09 17.80 3.19
N ASP A 305 -1.38 16.72 3.51
CA ASP A 305 -0.03 16.73 4.07
C ASP A 305 1.06 16.36 3.03
N ALA A 306 0.67 16.17 1.77
CA ALA A 306 1.48 15.71 0.64
C ALA A 306 1.91 14.23 0.68
N THR A 307 1.17 13.38 1.39
CA THR A 307 1.22 11.92 1.19
C THR A 307 0.75 11.60 -0.22
N LEU A 308 1.54 10.80 -0.94
CA LEU A 308 1.22 10.42 -2.31
C LEU A 308 0.20 9.30 -2.38
N ILE A 309 -0.89 9.55 -3.09
CA ILE A 309 -1.94 8.58 -3.40
C ILE A 309 -1.91 8.33 -4.91
N GLU A 310 -1.59 7.10 -5.31
CA GLU A 310 -1.63 6.64 -6.69
C GLU A 310 -2.99 6.01 -7.00
N PHE A 311 -3.45 6.20 -8.24
CA PHE A 311 -4.59 5.50 -8.81
C PHE A 311 -4.14 4.78 -10.06
N VAL A 312 -4.51 3.51 -10.19
CA VAL A 312 -4.28 2.71 -11.40
C VAL A 312 -5.60 2.16 -11.92
N GLU A 313 -5.91 2.48 -13.17
CA GLU A 313 -6.97 1.82 -13.93
C GLU A 313 -6.32 0.79 -14.86
N THR A 314 -6.41 -0.49 -14.49
CA THR A 314 -5.76 -1.58 -15.18
C THR A 314 -6.52 -1.98 -16.46
N HIS A 315 -5.88 -1.92 -17.62
CA HIS A 315 -6.50 -2.34 -18.89
C HIS A 315 -6.00 -3.70 -19.38
N LYS A 316 -4.76 -4.07 -19.04
CA LYS A 316 -4.12 -5.31 -19.50
C LYS A 316 -3.13 -5.84 -18.46
N VAL A 317 -3.23 -7.13 -18.13
CA VAL A 317 -2.35 -7.80 -17.15
C VAL A 317 -1.61 -8.97 -17.79
N PRO A 318 -0.28 -9.11 -17.62
CA PRO A 318 0.46 -10.29 -18.05
C PRO A 318 0.11 -11.52 -17.21
N ILE A 319 -0.19 -12.64 -17.87
CA ILE A 319 -0.41 -13.92 -17.20
C ILE A 319 0.85 -14.78 -17.25
N ILE A 320 1.46 -14.94 -18.44
CA ILE A 320 2.76 -15.63 -18.60
C ILE A 320 3.65 -14.75 -19.47
N LYS A 321 4.56 -13.99 -18.83
CA LYS A 321 5.43 -13.00 -19.51
C LYS A 321 6.28 -13.63 -20.62
N LYS A 322 6.79 -14.85 -20.40
CA LYS A 322 7.64 -15.59 -21.35
C LYS A 322 6.90 -16.04 -22.61
N LEU A 323 5.60 -16.29 -22.52
CA LEU A 323 4.76 -16.74 -23.66
C LEU A 323 3.96 -15.60 -24.29
N GLY A 324 4.10 -14.36 -23.79
CA GLY A 324 3.33 -13.22 -24.29
C GLY A 324 1.82 -13.36 -24.06
N LEU A 325 1.40 -14.13 -23.05
CA LEU A 325 -0.01 -14.33 -22.73
C LEU A 325 -0.49 -13.22 -21.79
N PHE A 326 -1.56 -12.52 -22.19
CA PHE A 326 -2.13 -11.38 -21.47
C PHE A 326 -3.64 -11.52 -21.29
N LEU A 327 -4.13 -10.95 -20.21
CA LEU A 327 -5.54 -10.74 -19.96
C LEU A 327 -5.90 -9.29 -20.30
N SER A 328 -6.84 -9.10 -21.24
CA SER A 328 -7.44 -7.79 -21.50
C SER A 328 -8.68 -7.58 -20.63
N LEU A 329 -8.80 -6.40 -20.03
CA LEU A 329 -9.93 -5.98 -19.21
C LEU A 329 -10.88 -5.02 -19.94
N LYS A 330 -10.45 -4.42 -21.07
CA LYS A 330 -11.21 -3.37 -21.78
C LYS A 330 -12.64 -3.77 -22.20
N ASN A 331 -12.87 -5.04 -22.50
CA ASN A 331 -14.17 -5.53 -23.00
C ASN A 331 -14.98 -6.27 -21.93
N ARG A 332 -14.59 -6.19 -20.65
CA ARG A 332 -15.27 -6.88 -19.54
C ARG A 332 -16.11 -5.89 -18.75
N ASN A 333 -17.13 -6.40 -18.05
CA ASN A 333 -17.85 -5.57 -17.08
C ASN A 333 -16.88 -5.20 -15.96
N PRO A 334 -16.52 -3.91 -15.79
CA PRO A 334 -15.49 -3.51 -14.86
C PRO A 334 -15.93 -3.71 -13.40
N HIS A 335 -17.24 -3.78 -13.13
CA HIS A 335 -17.79 -4.00 -11.78
C HIS A 335 -17.91 -5.49 -11.42
N GLN A 336 -17.59 -6.41 -12.33
CA GLN A 336 -17.61 -7.85 -12.03
C GLN A 336 -16.19 -8.34 -11.72
N ASN A 337 -16.11 -9.18 -10.68
CA ASN A 337 -14.88 -9.92 -10.39
C ASN A 337 -14.44 -10.76 -11.59
N LEU A 338 -13.12 -10.84 -11.80
CA LEU A 338 -12.56 -11.85 -12.67
C LEU A 338 -12.83 -13.24 -12.10
N PRO A 339 -13.04 -14.26 -12.96
CA PRO A 339 -13.15 -15.63 -12.50
C PRO A 339 -11.92 -16.04 -11.69
N ASP A 340 -12.12 -16.69 -10.54
CA ASP A 340 -11.04 -17.07 -9.62
C ASP A 340 -9.91 -17.86 -10.31
N TRP A 341 -10.25 -18.77 -11.22
CA TRP A 341 -9.26 -19.57 -11.95
C TRP A 341 -8.30 -18.70 -12.76
N MET A 342 -8.79 -17.58 -13.30
CA MET A 342 -8.02 -16.65 -14.12
C MET A 342 -7.04 -15.84 -13.27
N VAL A 343 -7.51 -15.34 -12.13
CA VAL A 343 -6.64 -14.63 -11.16
C VAL A 343 -5.59 -15.59 -10.58
N LYS A 344 -5.95 -16.86 -10.34
CA LYS A 344 -5.02 -17.90 -9.88
C LYS A 344 -3.90 -18.18 -10.89
N LEU A 345 -4.04 -17.85 -12.18
CA LEU A 345 -2.96 -18.01 -13.16
C LEU A 345 -1.77 -17.08 -12.91
N LEU A 346 -1.95 -15.96 -12.18
CA LEU A 346 -0.82 -15.11 -11.77
C LEU A 346 0.21 -15.90 -10.96
N ALA A 347 -0.25 -16.88 -10.17
CA ALA A 347 0.61 -17.75 -9.36
C ALA A 347 1.56 -18.64 -10.18
N LEU A 348 1.40 -18.73 -11.50
CA LEU A 348 2.35 -19.43 -12.38
C LEU A 348 3.71 -18.72 -12.44
N ASN A 349 3.77 -17.42 -12.15
CA ASN A 349 5.02 -16.66 -12.09
C ASN A 349 5.69 -16.74 -10.71
N ARG A 350 5.17 -17.55 -9.78
CA ARG A 350 5.67 -17.63 -8.41
C ARG A 350 7.16 -17.93 -8.36
N VAL A 351 7.87 -17.14 -7.57
CA VAL A 351 9.28 -17.34 -7.23
C VAL A 351 9.40 -18.04 -5.88
N LYS A 352 10.48 -18.78 -5.70
CA LYS A 352 10.86 -19.35 -4.39
C LYS A 352 12.22 -18.77 -4.03
N CYS A 353 12.41 -18.40 -2.78
CA CYS A 353 13.75 -18.10 -2.29
C CYS A 353 14.55 -19.41 -2.26
N SER A 354 15.65 -19.44 -3.00
CA SER A 354 16.74 -20.41 -2.83
C SER A 354 17.62 -20.07 -1.64
#